data_AF-A0A6G9ZCW7-F1
#
_entry.id   AF-A0A6G9ZCW7-F1
#
_cell.length_a   1.000
_cell.length_b   1.000
_cell.length_c   1.000
_cell.angle_alpha   90.00
_cell.angle_beta   90.00
_cell.angle_gamma   90.00
#
_symmetry.space_group_name_H-M   'P 1'
#
loop_
_entity.id
_entity.type
_entity.pdbx_description
1 polymer ?
#
loop_
_entity_poly.entity_id
_entity_poly.type
_entity_poly.pdbx_seq_one_letter_code
_entity_poly.pdbx_strand_id
1 'polypeptide(L)'
;MDPRPYPDAGFLFNRVVQPYVVKVLGRTTYDDMRRMERAIVASELDWTIVRPGGLYDLPEATDYTLVEGRAEGRFTARADLAASLLRLLDDDRFVRRTVGVMTTVGNPTMLQLIRREAFAKP
;
A
#
# COMPACT_ATOMS: atom_id res chain seq x y z
N MET A 1 -3.80 -10.26 -2.75
CA MET A 1 -4.34 -9.22 -1.85
C MET A 1 -5.54 -9.79 -1.12
N ASP A 2 -5.31 -10.36 0.06
CA ASP A 2 -6.36 -10.94 0.89
C ASP A 2 -7.04 -9.82 1.71
N PRO A 3 -8.37 -9.62 1.62
CA PRO A 3 -9.06 -8.54 2.32
C PRO A 3 -9.12 -8.80 3.83
N ARG A 4 -8.02 -8.50 4.54
CA ARG A 4 -8.06 -8.31 6.00
C ARG A 4 -8.62 -6.92 6.36
N PRO A 5 -9.53 -6.81 7.35
CA PRO A 5 -10.04 -5.54 7.84
C PRO A 5 -8.91 -4.64 8.35
N TYR A 6 -9.06 -3.32 8.20
CA TYR A 6 -8.16 -2.34 8.83
C TYR A 6 -8.72 -1.95 10.21
N PRO A 7 -7.91 -1.98 11.30
CA PRO A 7 -8.38 -1.65 12.65
C PRO A 7 -8.99 -0.24 12.74
N ASP A 8 -8.42 0.71 11.99
CA ASP A 8 -8.76 2.14 12.08
C ASP A 8 -9.87 2.55 11.09
N ALA A 9 -10.34 1.61 10.27
CA ALA A 9 -11.39 1.87 9.31
C ALA A 9 -12.75 1.49 9.90
N GLY A 10 -13.59 2.48 10.15
CA GLY A 10 -14.94 2.27 10.67
C GLY A 10 -15.74 1.19 9.90
N PHE A 11 -16.72 0.61 10.59
CA PHE A 11 -17.48 -0.58 10.18
C PHE A 11 -17.94 -0.58 8.70
N LEU A 12 -18.45 0.55 8.20
CA LEU A 12 -18.93 0.69 6.83
C LEU A 12 -17.83 0.47 5.77
N PHE A 13 -16.61 0.92 6.04
CA PHE A 13 -15.51 0.81 5.10
C PHE A 13 -15.00 -0.63 4.97
N ASN A 14 -14.76 -1.30 6.09
CA ASN A 14 -14.29 -2.68 6.12
C ASN A 14 -15.31 -3.65 5.52
N ARG A 15 -16.62 -3.40 5.73
CA ARG A 15 -17.67 -4.34 5.33
C ARG A 15 -18.20 -4.10 3.91
N VAL A 16 -18.19 -2.86 3.42
CA VAL A 16 -18.86 -2.50 2.16
C VAL A 16 -17.88 -1.92 1.14
N VAL A 17 -17.14 -0.86 1.49
CA VAL A 17 -16.31 -0.13 0.53
C VAL A 17 -15.09 -0.94 0.07
N GLN A 18 -14.31 -1.47 1.02
CA GLN A 18 -13.13 -2.27 0.72
C GLN A 18 -13.44 -3.49 -0.17
N PRO A 19 -14.43 -4.36 0.16
CA PRO A 19 -14.75 -5.50 -0.69
C PRO A 19 -15.31 -5.08 -2.05
N TYR A 20 -16.07 -3.99 -2.15
CA TYR A 20 -16.58 -3.50 -3.44
C TYR A 20 -15.44 -3.01 -4.35
N VAL A 21 -14.52 -2.20 -3.81
CA VAL A 21 -13.35 -1.71 -4.58
C VAL A 21 -12.47 -2.88 -5.02
N VAL A 22 -12.20 -3.85 -4.15
CA VAL A 22 -11.33 -4.99 -4.48
C VAL A 22 -12.00 -5.97 -5.45
N LYS A 23 -13.31 -6.24 -5.29
CA LYS A 23 -14.01 -7.30 -6.04
C LYS A 23 -14.73 -6.81 -7.29
N VAL A 24 -15.02 -5.52 -7.41
CA VAL A 24 -15.80 -4.96 -8.53
C VAL A 24 -14.97 -3.98 -9.34
N LEU A 25 -14.52 -2.87 -8.74
CA LEU A 25 -13.82 -1.80 -9.46
C LEU A 25 -12.37 -2.17 -9.85
N GLY A 26 -11.64 -2.81 -8.95
CA GLY A 26 -10.23 -3.14 -9.13
C GLY A 26 -9.97 -4.60 -9.47
N ARG A 27 -11.01 -5.41 -9.78
CA ARG A 27 -10.85 -6.87 -9.89
C ARG A 27 -9.79 -7.26 -10.90
N THR A 28 -9.87 -6.72 -12.12
CA THR A 28 -8.91 -6.99 -13.20
C THR A 28 -7.52 -6.48 -12.84
N THR A 29 -7.41 -5.27 -12.30
CA THR A 29 -6.15 -4.69 -11.85
C THR A 29 -5.48 -5.53 -10.76
N TYR A 30 -6.22 -5.92 -9.72
CA TYR A 30 -5.69 -6.75 -8.63
C TYR A 30 -5.40 -8.18 -9.07
N ASP A 31 -6.15 -8.72 -10.03
CA ASP A 31 -5.83 -10.01 -10.67
C ASP A 31 -4.53 -9.93 -11.47
N ASP A 32 -4.32 -8.83 -12.20
CA ASP A 32 -3.11 -8.60 -12.98
C ASP A 32 -1.88 -8.41 -12.08
N MET A 33 -2.00 -7.59 -11.02
CA MET A 33 -0.96 -7.47 -9.99
C MET A 33 -0.61 -8.84 -9.38
N ARG A 34 -1.59 -9.69 -9.08
CA ARG A 34 -1.35 -11.05 -8.58
C ARG A 34 -0.62 -11.92 -9.61
N ARG A 35 -0.91 -11.77 -10.90
CA ARG A 35 -0.22 -12.50 -11.98
C ARG A 35 1.24 -12.04 -12.07
N MET A 36 1.46 -10.74 -12.07
CA MET A 36 2.80 -10.13 -12.05
C MET A 36 3.61 -10.61 -10.84
N GLU A 37 3.05 -10.54 -9.62
CA GLU A 37 3.74 -11.01 -8.41
C GLU A 37 4.13 -12.49 -8.52
N ARG A 38 3.25 -13.36 -9.04
CA ARG A 38 3.59 -14.78 -9.25
C ARG A 38 4.73 -14.98 -10.24
N ALA A 39 4.77 -14.21 -11.33
CA ALA A 39 5.83 -14.30 -12.32
C ALA A 39 7.19 -13.86 -11.73
N ILE A 40 7.21 -12.80 -10.92
CA ILE A 40 8.41 -12.33 -10.22
C ILE A 40 8.89 -13.37 -9.21
N VAL A 41 7.98 -13.89 -8.37
CA VAL A 41 8.31 -14.89 -7.34
C VAL A 41 8.88 -16.17 -7.94
N ALA A 42 8.40 -16.58 -9.12
CA ALA A 42 8.88 -17.76 -9.83
C ALA A 42 10.21 -17.55 -10.59
N SER A 43 10.74 -16.33 -10.63
CA SER A 43 12.03 -16.05 -11.27
C SER A 43 13.21 -16.33 -10.35
N GLU A 44 14.39 -16.51 -10.94
CA GLU A 44 15.65 -16.68 -10.19
C GLU A 44 16.23 -15.36 -9.67
N LEU A 45 15.57 -14.23 -9.93
CA LEU A 45 16.06 -12.90 -9.54
C LEU A 45 16.02 -12.69 -8.03
N ASP A 46 16.86 -11.77 -7.56
CA ASP A 46 16.74 -11.19 -6.23
C ASP A 46 15.65 -10.11 -6.27
N TRP A 47 14.45 -10.49 -5.84
CA TRP A 47 13.28 -9.63 -5.89
C TRP A 47 12.83 -9.19 -4.49
N THR A 48 12.27 -7.99 -4.41
CA THR A 48 11.53 -7.53 -3.23
C THR A 48 10.22 -6.92 -3.70
N ILE A 49 9.08 -7.44 -3.22
CA ILE A 49 7.75 -6.94 -3.60
C ILE A 49 7.26 -5.99 -2.52
N VAL A 50 7.09 -4.72 -2.85
CA VAL A 50 6.57 -3.70 -1.92
C VAL A 50 5.06 -3.52 -2.11
N ARG A 51 4.31 -3.65 -1.02
CA ARG A 51 2.86 -3.48 -0.97
C ARG A 51 2.49 -2.26 -0.13
N PRO A 52 2.30 -1.08 -0.74
CA PRO A 52 1.82 0.09 -0.03
C PRO A 52 0.35 -0.04 0.35
N GLY A 53 -0.07 0.79 1.31
CA GLY A 53 -1.48 1.09 1.55
C GLY A 53 -2.07 2.02 0.47
N GLY A 54 -3.17 2.69 0.80
CA GLY A 54 -3.72 3.78 -0.01
C GLY A 54 -2.73 4.93 -0.13
N LEU A 55 -2.43 5.31 -1.37
CA LEU A 55 -1.40 6.31 -1.65
C LEU A 55 -1.95 7.73 -1.52
N TYR A 56 -1.25 8.57 -0.76
CA TYR A 56 -1.50 10.02 -0.67
C TYR A 56 -0.20 10.81 -0.81
N ASP A 57 -0.29 12.13 -0.79
CA ASP A 57 0.87 13.01 -1.01
C ASP A 57 1.21 13.81 0.25
N LEU A 58 2.49 13.83 0.56
CA LEU A 58 3.17 14.70 1.52
C LEU A 58 4.26 15.48 0.78
N PRO A 59 4.63 16.69 1.25
CA PRO A 59 5.65 17.50 0.60
C PRO A 59 7.05 16.88 0.66
N GLU A 60 7.32 16.04 1.66
CA GLU A 60 8.61 15.39 1.89
C GLU A 60 8.44 14.01 2.54
N ALA A 61 9.52 13.23 2.56
CA ALA A 61 9.55 11.95 3.25
C ALA A 61 9.55 12.15 4.77
N THR A 62 8.78 11.33 5.46
CA THR A 62 8.55 11.35 6.91
C THR A 62 8.89 9.99 7.52
N ASP A 63 8.60 9.80 8.81
CA ASP A 63 8.79 8.50 9.44
C ASP A 63 7.77 7.48 8.90
N TYR A 64 8.31 6.36 8.42
CA TYR A 64 7.55 5.23 7.90
C TYR A 64 8.07 3.90 8.46
N THR A 65 7.21 2.88 8.44
CA THR A 65 7.56 1.54 8.89
C THR A 65 7.51 0.56 7.71
N LEU A 66 8.55 -0.27 7.62
CA LEU A 66 8.60 -1.46 6.77
C LEU A 66 8.33 -2.71 7.61
N VAL A 67 7.40 -3.55 7.15
CA VAL A 67 7.03 -4.80 7.82
C VAL A 67 7.04 -5.93 6.79
N GLU A 68 7.64 -7.07 7.12
CA GLU A 68 7.52 -8.25 6.25
C GLU A 68 6.05 -8.68 6.13
N GLY A 69 5.62 -9.00 4.90
CA GLY A 69 4.25 -9.34 4.59
C GLY A 69 3.39 -8.11 4.33
N ARG A 70 2.43 -7.83 5.22
CA ARG A 70 1.46 -6.74 5.05
C ARG A 70 1.49 -5.85 6.28
N ALA A 71 1.76 -4.56 6.04
CA ALA A 71 1.63 -3.51 7.05
C ALA A 71 0.15 -3.35 7.46
N GLU A 72 -0.06 -3.05 8.74
CA GLU A 72 -1.41 -2.83 9.29
C GLU A 72 -1.94 -1.43 8.94
N GLY A 73 -1.04 -0.48 8.70
CA GLY A 73 -1.36 0.87 8.30
C GLY A 73 -2.09 0.92 6.95
N ARG A 74 -3.10 1.79 6.90
CA ARG A 74 -3.97 1.90 5.74
C ARG A 74 -3.40 2.79 4.64
N PHE A 75 -2.51 3.73 4.97
CA PHE A 75 -2.04 4.74 4.04
C PHE A 75 -0.51 4.78 3.99
N THR A 76 -0.03 5.19 2.82
CA THR A 76 1.39 5.40 2.55
C THR A 76 1.53 6.68 1.75
N ALA A 77 2.33 7.62 2.21
CA ALA A 77 2.68 8.79 1.44
C ALA A 77 3.57 8.37 0.26
N ARG A 78 3.39 8.98 -0.92
CA ARG A 78 4.23 8.71 -2.09
C ARG A 78 5.71 9.01 -1.82
N ALA A 79 5.98 10.06 -1.06
CA ALA A 79 7.34 10.40 -0.63
C ALA A 79 7.97 9.30 0.23
N ASP A 80 7.21 8.73 1.17
CA ASP A 80 7.66 7.64 2.03
C ASP A 80 7.82 6.33 1.26
N LEU A 81 6.92 6.03 0.33
CA LEU A 81 7.06 4.88 -0.56
C LEU A 81 8.38 4.99 -1.35
N ALA A 82 8.65 6.15 -1.96
CA ALA A 82 9.88 6.38 -2.71
C ALA A 82 11.12 6.25 -1.81
N ALA A 83 11.11 6.85 -0.61
CA ALA A 83 12.19 6.72 0.36
C ALA A 83 12.40 5.27 0.78
N SER A 84 11.32 4.51 0.99
CA SER A 84 11.38 3.11 1.36
C SER A 84 11.95 2.23 0.24
N LEU A 85 11.64 2.52 -1.03
CA LEU A 85 12.19 1.80 -2.18
C LEU A 85 13.70 2.00 -2.27
N LEU A 86 14.19 3.23 -2.06
CA LEU A 86 15.63 3.50 -2.03
C LEU A 86 16.32 2.75 -0.89
N ARG A 87 15.72 2.77 0.31
CA ARG A 87 16.25 2.05 1.48
C ARG A 87 16.36 0.53 1.25
N LEU A 88 15.41 -0.06 0.53
CA LEU A 88 15.40 -1.49 0.23
C LEU A 88 16.51 -1.91 -0.73
N LEU A 89 17.06 -0.98 -1.53
CA LEU A 89 18.19 -1.27 -2.41
C LEU A 89 19.49 -1.51 -1.64
N ASP A 90 19.60 -0.93 -0.45
CA ASP A 90 20.78 -1.05 0.42
C ASP A 90 20.61 -2.15 1.51
N ASP A 91 19.53 -2.95 1.44
CA ASP A 91 19.13 -3.86 2.51
C ASP A 91 18.72 -5.26 2.02
N ASP A 92 19.68 -6.18 2.04
CA ASP A 92 19.50 -7.57 1.60
C ASP A 92 18.52 -8.38 2.47
N ARG A 93 18.10 -7.86 3.63
CA ARG A 93 17.18 -8.58 4.54
C ARG A 93 15.84 -8.91 3.89
N PHE A 94 15.45 -8.17 2.86
CA PHE A 94 14.17 -8.32 2.17
C PHE A 94 14.28 -8.98 0.80
N VAL A 95 15.43 -9.56 0.47
CA VAL A 95 15.59 -10.37 -0.74
C VAL A 95 14.64 -11.57 -0.68
N ARG A 96 13.90 -11.74 -1.76
CA ARG A 96 12.83 -12.73 -1.94
C ARG A 96 11.72 -12.62 -0.90
N ARG A 97 11.47 -11.40 -0.39
CA ARG A 97 10.39 -11.08 0.55
C ARG A 97 9.37 -10.13 -0.03
N THR A 98 8.16 -10.25 0.48
CA THR A 98 7.14 -9.21 0.32
C THR A 98 7.18 -8.32 1.54
N VAL A 99 7.14 -7.00 1.36
CA VAL A 99 7.14 -6.02 2.45
C VAL A 99 5.96 -5.07 2.31
N GLY A 100 5.33 -4.75 3.43
CA GLY A 100 4.37 -3.67 3.53
C GLY A 100 5.06 -2.40 4.01
N VAL A 101 4.65 -1.26 3.44
CA VAL A 101 5.10 0.06 3.89
C VAL A 101 3.90 0.86 4.38
N MET A 102 4.04 1.51 5.52
CA MET A 102 3.02 2.42 6.06
C MET A 102 3.66 3.69 6.57
N THR A 103 3.02 4.82 6.32
CA THR A 103 3.42 6.11 6.91
C THR A 103 2.93 6.16 8.35
N THR A 104 3.80 6.60 9.26
CA THR A 104 3.47 6.69 10.70
C THR A 104 3.08 8.10 11.13
N VAL A 105 3.35 9.11 10.29
CA VAL A 105 3.11 10.53 10.60
C VAL A 105 2.00 11.12 9.74
N GLY A 106 1.08 11.87 10.37
CA GLY A 106 0.08 12.65 9.63
C GLY A 106 -0.93 11.81 8.86
N ASN A 107 -1.24 10.60 9.33
CA ASN A 107 -2.22 9.71 8.69
C ASN A 107 -3.56 10.46 8.52
N PRO A 108 -3.97 10.76 7.27
CA PRO A 108 -5.19 11.50 7.06
C PRO A 108 -6.39 10.63 7.43
N THR A 109 -7.39 11.23 8.06
CA THR A 109 -8.68 10.57 8.18
C THR A 109 -9.26 10.36 6.77
N MET A 110 -10.05 9.30 6.58
CA MET A 110 -10.65 9.02 5.27
C MET A 110 -11.53 10.16 4.74
N LEU A 111 -12.13 10.95 5.63
CA LEU A 111 -12.91 12.15 5.27
C LEU A 111 -12.02 13.23 4.63
N GLN A 112 -10.79 13.40 5.12
CA GLN A 112 -9.84 14.37 4.59
C GLN A 112 -9.34 13.98 3.19
N LEU A 113 -9.14 12.68 2.94
CA LEU A 113 -8.74 12.21 1.61
C LEU A 113 -9.85 12.37 0.57
N ILE A 114 -11.08 11.97 0.89
CA ILE A 114 -12.22 12.14 -0.02
C ILE A 114 -12.42 13.62 -0.34
N ARG A 115 -12.32 14.51 0.67
CA ARG A 115 -12.37 15.95 0.43
C ARG A 115 -11.22 16.40 -0.47
N ARG A 116 -9.99 15.99 -0.21
CA ARG A 116 -8.82 16.43 -0.99
C ARG A 116 -8.89 15.97 -2.45
N GLU A 117 -9.28 14.72 -2.71
CA GLU A 117 -9.50 14.22 -4.07
C GLU A 117 -10.70 14.86 -4.75
N ALA A 118 -11.78 15.16 -4.02
CA ALA A 118 -12.94 15.86 -4.58
C ALA A 118 -12.66 17.34 -4.92
N PHE A 119 -11.74 17.98 -4.19
CA PHE A 119 -11.33 19.37 -4.44
C PHE A 119 -10.13 19.49 -5.39
N ALA A 120 -9.37 18.42 -5.61
CA ALA A 120 -8.42 18.32 -6.72
C ALA A 120 -9.22 18.10 -8.02
N LYS A 121 -9.78 19.18 -8.57
CA LYS A 121 -10.39 19.16 -9.91
C LYS A 121 -9.31 18.92 -10.98
N PRO A 122 -9.69 18.31 -12.13
CA PRO A 122 -8.79 17.81 -13.16
C PRO A 122 -7.95 18.89 -13.84
#